data_AF-A0A7X8BRT4-F1
#
_entry.id   AF-A0A7X8BRT4-F1
#
_cell.length_a   1.000
_cell.length_b   1.000
_cell.length_c   1.000
_cell.angle_alpha   90.00
_cell.angle_beta   90.00
_cell.angle_gamma   90.00
#
_symmetry.space_group_name_H-M   'P 1'
#
loop_
_entity.id
_entity.type
_entity.pdbx_description
1 polymer ?
#
loop_
_entity_poly.entity_id
_entity_poly.type
_entity_poly.pdbx_seq_one_letter_code
_entity_poly.pdbx_strand_id
1 'polypeptide(L)'
;VNIPVDANDWEWNNQALRWEVIYDLPELDEFIYEYGAQLAYVFIGKQGVNEVQKLLPYIETYDAGDDENGNPIYFTETISVDYQLGNPSTVAFFIKDSQLAYDEGAPQVYNFRVVLIW
;
A
#
# COMPACT_ATOMS: atom_id res chain seq x y z
N VAL A 1 -12.76 -8.51 -1.03
CA VAL A 1 -11.82 -8.99 -2.05
C VAL A 1 -10.44 -9.13 -1.42
N ASN A 2 -9.79 -10.30 -1.53
CA ASN A 2 -8.40 -10.47 -1.10
C ASN A 2 -7.49 -10.34 -2.32
N ILE A 3 -6.43 -9.54 -2.21
CA ILE A 3 -5.52 -9.22 -3.31
C ILE A 3 -4.09 -9.50 -2.83
N PRO A 4 -3.53 -10.69 -3.13
CA PRO A 4 -2.11 -10.94 -2.94
C PRO A 4 -1.32 -10.18 -4.01
N VAL A 5 -0.22 -9.56 -3.60
CA VAL A 5 0.68 -8.79 -4.47
C VAL A 5 2.08 -9.34 -4.28
N ASP A 6 2.72 -9.79 -5.35
CA ASP A 6 4.12 -10.23 -5.32
C ASP A 6 5.06 -9.03 -5.33
N ALA A 7 6.29 -9.22 -4.83
CA ALA A 7 7.30 -8.16 -4.84
C ALA A 7 7.60 -7.65 -6.27
N ASN A 8 7.46 -8.52 -7.29
CA ASN A 8 7.73 -8.16 -8.68
C ASN A 8 6.57 -7.45 -9.39
N ASP A 9 5.39 -7.38 -8.78
CA ASP A 9 4.24 -6.69 -9.39
C ASP A 9 4.30 -5.17 -9.21
N TRP A 10 5.17 -4.70 -8.31
CA TRP A 10 5.33 -3.28 -8.02
C TRP A 10 6.13 -2.58 -9.11
N GLU A 11 5.60 -1.46 -9.59
CA GLU A 11 6.27 -0.60 -10.57
C GLU A 11 6.67 0.72 -9.92
N TRP A 12 7.90 1.17 -10.20
CA TRP A 12 8.35 2.47 -9.71
C TRP A 12 7.85 3.60 -10.60
N ASN A 13 7.09 4.53 -10.00
CA ASN A 13 6.63 5.72 -10.68
C ASN A 13 7.62 6.88 -10.46
N ASN A 14 8.45 7.17 -11.47
CA ASN A 14 9.44 8.25 -11.43
C ASN A 14 8.86 9.66 -11.31
N GLN A 15 7.58 9.87 -11.64
CA GLN A 15 6.93 11.19 -11.54
C GLN A 15 6.39 11.42 -10.12
N ALA A 16 5.80 10.39 -9.52
CA ALA A 16 5.20 10.44 -8.19
C ALA A 16 6.18 10.07 -7.06
N LEU A 17 7.35 9.52 -7.41
CA LEU A 17 8.40 9.02 -6.53
C LEU A 17 7.84 8.06 -5.48
N ARG A 18 7.23 6.96 -5.97
CA ARG A 18 6.60 5.91 -5.17
C ARG A 18 6.56 4.60 -5.95
N TRP A 19 6.46 3.49 -5.24
CA TRP A 19 6.07 2.21 -5.82
C TRP A 19 4.55 2.16 -5.95
N GLU A 20 4.05 1.59 -7.03
CA GLU A 20 2.61 1.41 -7.25
C GLU A 20 2.29 0.10 -7.95
N VAL A 21 1.11 -0.44 -7.64
CA VAL A 21 0.53 -1.59 -8.33
C VAL A 21 -0.96 -1.35 -8.48
N ILE A 22 -1.52 -1.73 -9.63
CA ILE A 22 -2.93 -1.49 -9.98
C ILE A 22 -3.58 -2.81 -10.35
N TYR A 23 -4.74 -3.08 -9.76
CA TYR A 23 -5.56 -4.26 -10.03
C TYR A 23 -6.98 -3.87 -10.43
N ASP A 24 -7.59 -4.69 -11.28
CA ASP A 24 -9.03 -4.61 -11.55
C ASP A 24 -9.81 -4.94 -10.27
N LEU A 25 -10.82 -4.13 -9.98
CA LEU A 25 -11.77 -4.29 -8.89
C LEU A 25 -13.20 -4.16 -9.45
N PRO A 26 -13.66 -5.13 -10.28
CA PRO A 26 -14.97 -5.06 -10.93
C PRO A 26 -16.15 -5.04 -9.95
N GLU A 27 -15.94 -5.42 -8.69
CA GLU A 27 -16.94 -5.34 -7.62
C GLU A 27 -17.21 -3.91 -7.14
N LEU A 28 -16.34 -2.95 -7.47
CA LEU A 28 -16.57 -1.54 -7.21
C LEU A 28 -17.51 -0.97 -8.27
N ASP A 29 -18.80 -0.89 -7.95
CA ASP A 29 -19.82 -0.23 -8.76
C ASP A 29 -20.04 1.23 -8.34
N GLU A 30 -20.84 1.94 -9.15
CA GLU A 30 -21.19 3.35 -8.92
C GLU A 30 -21.89 3.56 -7.57
N PHE A 31 -22.73 2.62 -7.14
CA PHE A 31 -23.46 2.75 -5.89
C PHE A 31 -22.51 2.68 -4.69
N ILE A 32 -21.62 1.70 -4.66
CA ILE A 32 -20.59 1.58 -3.63
C ILE A 32 -19.67 2.79 -3.66
N TYR A 33 -19.25 3.25 -4.85
CA TYR A 33 -18.32 4.37 -5.00
C TYR A 33 -18.90 5.69 -4.46
N GLU A 34 -20.15 6.01 -4.80
CA GLU A 34 -20.79 7.29 -4.47
C GLU A 34 -21.49 7.31 -3.10
N TYR A 35 -22.01 6.17 -2.64
CA TYR A 35 -22.88 6.11 -1.45
C TYR A 35 -22.43 5.11 -0.40
N GLY A 36 -21.62 4.12 -0.79
CA GLY A 36 -21.12 3.08 0.08
C GLY A 36 -19.86 3.45 0.85
N ALA A 37 -19.13 2.43 1.28
CA ALA A 37 -17.82 2.59 1.89
C ALA A 37 -16.81 1.61 1.28
N GLN A 38 -15.58 2.09 1.08
CA GLN A 38 -14.45 1.28 0.64
C GLN A 38 -13.35 1.33 1.70
N LEU A 39 -12.99 0.17 2.24
CA LEU A 39 -11.94 0.02 3.25
C LEU A 39 -10.90 -0.96 2.74
N ALA A 40 -9.62 -0.63 2.83
CA ALA A 40 -8.55 -1.58 2.57
C ALA A 40 -7.76 -1.87 3.84
N TYR A 41 -7.24 -3.08 3.89
CA TYR A 41 -6.38 -3.56 4.94
C TYR A 41 -5.14 -4.19 4.33
N VAL A 42 -4.02 -4.10 5.05
CA VAL A 42 -2.80 -4.87 4.78
C VAL A 42 -2.54 -5.81 5.95
N PHE A 43 -2.04 -7.01 5.65
CA PHE A 43 -1.61 -7.98 6.66
C PHE A 43 -0.10 -7.85 6.84
N ILE A 44 0.34 -7.62 8.09
CA ILE A 44 1.75 -7.45 8.46
C ILE A 44 2.18 -8.59 9.37
N GLY A 45 3.37 -9.15 9.14
CA GLY A 45 3.90 -10.29 9.89
C GLY A 45 3.69 -11.62 9.15
N LYS A 46 3.80 -12.74 9.87
CA LYS A 46 3.71 -14.09 9.30
C LYS A 46 2.41 -14.78 9.70
N GLN A 47 1.66 -15.27 8.70
CA GLN A 47 0.41 -15.98 8.89
C GLN A 47 0.55 -17.14 9.91
N GLY A 48 -0.36 -17.21 10.87
CA GLY A 48 -0.36 -18.22 11.94
C GLY A 48 0.70 -18.04 13.02
N VAL A 49 1.51 -16.97 12.97
CA VAL A 49 2.56 -16.69 13.96
C VAL A 49 2.29 -15.37 14.69
N ASN A 50 2.38 -14.26 13.99
CA ASN A 50 2.27 -12.91 14.55
C ASN A 50 1.61 -11.93 13.57
N GLU A 51 0.90 -12.47 12.58
CA GLU A 51 0.18 -11.67 11.60
C GLU A 51 -0.85 -10.77 12.29
N VAL A 52 -0.85 -9.50 11.91
CA VAL A 52 -1.84 -8.51 12.30
C VAL A 52 -2.44 -7.86 11.08
N GLN A 53 -3.73 -7.59 11.14
CA GLN A 53 -4.43 -6.82 10.13
C GLN A 53 -4.37 -5.32 10.49
N LYS A 54 -3.91 -4.50 9.56
CA LYS A 54 -3.85 -3.04 9.68
C LYS A 54 -4.79 -2.40 8.67
N LEU A 55 -5.54 -1.38 9.09
CA LEU A 55 -6.32 -0.54 8.17
C LEU A 55 -5.37 0.35 7.36
N LEU A 56 -5.64 0.56 6.07
CA LEU A 56 -4.88 1.50 5.25
C LEU A 56 -5.40 2.94 5.42
N PRO A 57 -4.51 3.96 5.41
CA PRO A 57 -3.06 3.84 5.20
C PRO A 57 -2.33 3.21 6.41
N TYR A 58 -1.37 2.34 6.13
CA TYR A 58 -0.43 1.84 7.12
C TYR A 58 0.82 2.71 7.07
N ILE A 59 1.25 3.19 8.23
CA ILE A 59 2.36 4.12 8.38
C ILE A 59 3.31 3.52 9.40
N GLU A 60 4.59 3.42 9.04
CA GLU A 60 5.64 2.92 9.91
C GLU A 60 6.90 3.76 9.76
N THR A 61 7.61 3.99 10.87
CA THR A 61 8.87 4.73 10.86
C THR A 61 10.03 3.75 11.06
N TYR A 62 11.01 3.84 10.19
CA TYR A 62 12.21 3.01 10.19
C TYR A 62 13.45 3.85 10.47
N ASP A 63 14.43 3.19 11.08
CA ASP A 63 15.80 3.70 11.25
C ASP A 63 16.57 3.55 9.93
N ALA A 64 17.25 4.61 9.50
CA ALA A 64 18.08 4.65 8.30
C ALA A 64 19.57 4.85 8.62
N GLY A 65 20.01 4.48 9.82
CA GLY A 65 21.37 4.67 10.31
C GLY A 65 21.62 6.10 10.81
N ASP A 66 22.90 6.48 10.90
CA ASP A 66 23.32 7.78 11.43
C ASP A 66 23.84 8.72 10.32
N ASP A 67 23.70 10.03 10.53
CA ASP A 67 24.32 11.07 9.70
C ASP A 67 25.85 11.17 9.93
N GLU A 68 26.52 12.06 9.18
CA GLU A 68 27.99 12.26 9.30
C GLU A 68 28.44 12.71 10.71
N ASN A 69 27.52 13.23 11.53
CA ASN A 69 27.78 13.66 12.91
C ASN A 69 27.39 12.59 13.94
N GLY A 70 26.91 11.43 13.52
CA GLY A 70 26.45 10.36 14.39
C GLY A 70 25.05 10.55 14.97
N ASN A 71 24.20 11.39 14.35
CA ASN A 71 22.79 11.52 14.75
C ASN A 71 21.93 10.53 13.96
N PRO A 72 20.97 9.84 14.61
CA PRO A 72 20.12 8.89 13.91
C PRO A 72 19.20 9.57 12.90
N ILE A 73 19.10 8.96 11.73
CA ILE A 73 18.21 9.32 10.63
C ILE A 73 17.04 8.36 10.66
N TYR A 74 15.84 8.91 10.49
CA TYR A 74 14.62 8.14 10.36
C TYR A 74 13.90 8.51 9.07
N PHE A 75 13.16 7.56 8.52
CA PHE A 75 12.20 7.81 7.46
C PHE A 75 10.89 7.11 7.78
N THR A 76 9.80 7.63 7.23
CA THR A 76 8.48 7.03 7.34
C THR A 76 8.09 6.45 6.00
N GLU A 77 7.70 5.18 6.00
CA GLU A 77 7.06 4.53 4.87
C GLU A 77 5.54 4.57 5.05
N THR A 78 4.83 4.89 3.98
CA THR A 78 3.37 4.84 3.94
C THR A 78 2.91 3.87 2.86
N ILE A 79 2.16 2.85 3.28
CA ILE A 79 1.39 2.00 2.37
C ILE A 79 -0.04 2.56 2.30
N SER A 80 -0.49 2.96 1.10
CA SER A 80 -1.81 3.56 0.90
C SER A 80 -2.59 2.90 -0.23
N VAL A 81 -3.86 3.30 -0.39
CA VAL A 81 -4.78 2.77 -1.39
C VAL A 81 -5.55 3.91 -2.05
N ASP A 82 -5.78 3.80 -3.35
CA ASP A 82 -6.77 4.59 -4.10
C ASP A 82 -7.79 3.65 -4.76
N TYR A 83 -9.02 4.13 -4.92
CA TYR A 83 -10.10 3.45 -5.64
C TYR A 83 -10.54 4.30 -6.82
N GLN A 84 -10.72 3.68 -7.98
CA GLN A 84 -11.16 4.39 -9.17
C GLN A 84 -12.33 3.66 -9.82
N LEU A 85 -13.48 4.34 -9.93
CA LEU A 85 -14.62 3.86 -10.69
C LEU A 85 -14.31 3.88 -12.19
N GLY A 86 -14.61 2.80 -12.90
CA GLY A 86 -14.23 2.63 -14.31
C GLY A 86 -14.88 1.43 -14.99
N ASN A 87 -14.29 1.00 -16.12
CA ASN A 87 -14.71 -0.22 -16.83
C ASN A 87 -13.48 -1.03 -17.32
N PRO A 88 -12.93 -1.94 -16.49
CA PRO A 88 -13.32 -2.20 -15.10
C PRO A 88 -12.90 -1.07 -14.15
N SER A 89 -13.56 -0.97 -13.01
CA SER A 89 -13.06 -0.19 -11.86
C SER A 89 -11.75 -0.78 -11.37
N THR A 90 -10.92 0.01 -10.69
CA THR A 90 -9.60 -0.41 -10.23
C THR A 90 -9.34 -0.03 -8.77
N VAL A 91 -8.39 -0.74 -8.17
CA VAL A 91 -7.75 -0.40 -6.90
C VAL A 91 -6.25 -0.30 -7.13
N ALA A 92 -5.65 0.74 -6.58
CA ALA A 92 -4.21 0.95 -6.64
C ALA A 92 -3.64 0.96 -5.22
N PHE A 93 -2.53 0.26 -5.01
CA PHE A 93 -1.76 0.30 -3.77
C PHE A 93 -0.45 1.02 -4.01
N PHE A 94 0.02 1.75 -3.01
CA PHE A 94 1.24 2.54 -3.10
C PHE A 94 2.15 2.29 -1.91
N ILE A 95 3.46 2.32 -2.13
CA ILE A 95 4.46 2.41 -1.06
C ILE A 95 5.27 3.68 -1.29
N LYS A 96 5.30 4.56 -0.30
CA LYS A 96 5.96 5.86 -0.41
C LYS A 96 6.84 6.18 0.80
N ASP A 97 8.10 6.48 0.51
CA ASP A 97 9.04 7.02 1.47
C ASP A 97 8.81 8.53 1.67
N SER A 98 8.77 8.98 2.93
CA SER A 98 8.73 10.38 3.35
C SER A 98 9.84 11.27 2.76
N GLN A 99 10.99 10.68 2.42
CA GLN A 99 12.15 11.33 1.82
C GLN A 99 12.14 11.23 0.28
N LEU A 100 11.10 10.62 -0.31
CA LEU A 100 10.97 10.38 -1.75
C LEU A 100 12.11 9.53 -2.34
N ALA A 101 12.77 8.73 -1.48
CA ALA A 101 13.85 7.86 -1.86
C ALA A 101 13.35 6.69 -2.70
N TYR A 102 14.19 6.25 -3.63
CA TYR A 102 14.01 4.99 -4.33
C TYR A 102 14.57 3.87 -3.45
N ASP A 103 13.70 3.19 -2.71
CA ASP A 103 14.04 2.00 -1.92
C ASP A 103 13.68 0.73 -2.70
N GLU A 104 14.70 0.04 -3.23
CA GLU A 104 14.55 -1.26 -3.92
C GLU A 104 14.05 -2.37 -2.99
N GLY A 105 14.19 -2.20 -1.66
CA GLY A 105 13.75 -3.16 -0.66
C GLY A 105 12.29 -2.99 -0.24
N ALA A 106 11.64 -1.86 -0.57
CA ALA A 106 10.27 -1.59 -0.17
C ALA A 106 9.24 -2.55 -0.82
N PRO A 107 9.34 -2.90 -2.13
CA PRO A 107 8.50 -3.94 -2.72
C PRO A 107 8.71 -5.29 -2.05
N GLN A 108 7.67 -5.79 -1.39
CA GLN A 108 7.64 -7.10 -0.74
C GLN A 108 6.34 -7.82 -1.14
N VAL A 109 6.23 -9.09 -0.74
CA VAL A 109 4.96 -9.80 -0.85
C VAL A 109 3.99 -9.24 0.18
N TYR A 110 2.92 -8.61 -0.29
CA TYR A 110 1.86 -8.08 0.56
C TYR A 110 0.55 -8.80 0.30
N ASN A 111 -0.23 -9.02 1.35
CA ASN A 111 -1.61 -9.44 1.23
C ASN A 111 -2.51 -8.26 1.60
N PHE A 112 -3.38 -7.87 0.69
CA PHE A 112 -4.39 -6.85 0.93
C PHE A 112 -5.78 -7.45 1.02
N ARG A 113 -6.66 -6.79 1.77
CA ARG A 113 -8.10 -7.04 1.74
C ARG A 113 -8.86 -5.75 1.53
N VAL A 114 -9.64 -5.69 0.46
CA VAL A 114 -10.61 -4.64 0.20
C VAL A 114 -11.99 -5.09 0.69
N VAL A 115 -12.68 -4.25 1.44
CA VAL A 115 -14.06 -4.42 1.89
C VAL A 115 -14.89 -3.32 1.24
N LEU A 116 -15.94 -3.75 0.54
CA LEU A 116 -16.91 -2.87 -0.12
C LEU A 116 -18.25 -3.04 0.59
N ILE A 117 -18.85 -1.94 1.03
CA ILE A 117 -20.11 -1.90 1.77
C ILE A 117 -21.09 -1.04 1.00
N TRP A 118 -22.31 -1.54 0.84
CA TRP A 118 -23.46 -0.87 0.21
C TRP A 118 -24.29 -0.12 1.26
#